data_AF-A0A957PIS8-F1
#
_entry.id   AF-A0A957PIS8-F1
#
_cell.length_a   1.000
_cell.length_b   1.000
_cell.length_c   1.000
_cell.angle_alpha   90.00
_cell.angle_beta   90.00
_cell.angle_gamma   90.00
#
_symmetry.space_group_name_H-M   'P 1'
#
loop_
_entity.id
_entity.type
_entity.pdbx_description
1 polymer ?
#
loop_
_entity_poly.entity_id
_entity_poly.type
_entity_poly.pdbx_seq_one_letter_code
_entity_poly.pdbx_strand_id
1 'polypeptide(L)'
;MARAADATGLALIEAFHYRYHPLAVRAREIVGSGELGAVQHIDAEFCSPSVRPHNIRFRYDLAGGATMDLGCYAIDMIRFLSGEELTVVDAQAKTASPQIDRAMRARFTLTSGATAAMLVSMRSSCVLRALIRVVGERGTMTVINMLLPHFLYHRLAVKTPDGSYAETFPKTSTYT
;
A
#
# COMPACT_ATOMS: atom_id res chain seq x y z
N MET A 1 -18.86 4.54 14.47
CA MET A 1 -18.96 3.13 14.02
C MET A 1 -18.32 2.18 15.03
N ALA A 2 -17.03 2.33 15.38
CA ALA A 2 -16.36 1.46 16.37
C ALA A 2 -17.13 1.30 17.70
N ARG A 3 -17.48 2.41 18.37
CA ARG A 3 -18.30 2.37 19.61
C ARG A 3 -19.63 1.63 19.46
N ALA A 4 -20.25 1.67 18.28
CA ALA A 4 -21.51 0.98 18.03
C ALA A 4 -21.29 -0.54 17.84
N ALA A 5 -20.19 -0.94 17.20
CA ALA A 5 -19.77 -2.33 17.13
C ALA A 5 -19.52 -2.90 18.54
N ASP A 6 -18.77 -2.16 19.38
CA ASP A 6 -18.50 -2.55 20.76
C ASP A 6 -19.79 -2.71 21.58
N ALA A 7 -20.72 -1.76 21.46
CA ALA A 7 -21.98 -1.78 22.19
C ALA A 7 -22.94 -2.89 21.73
N THR A 8 -22.83 -3.35 20.49
CA THR A 8 -23.76 -4.34 19.90
C THR A 8 -23.17 -5.74 19.81
N GLY A 9 -21.85 -5.89 19.96
CA GLY A 9 -21.13 -7.14 19.70
C GLY A 9 -21.09 -7.54 18.22
N LEU A 10 -21.50 -6.67 17.30
CA LEU A 10 -21.46 -6.93 15.86
C LEU A 10 -20.08 -6.62 15.29
N ALA A 11 -19.66 -7.38 14.27
CA ALA A 11 -18.39 -7.16 13.58
C ALA A 11 -18.42 -5.86 12.75
N LEU A 12 -17.35 -5.07 12.87
CA LEU A 12 -17.06 -3.93 12.01
C LEU A 12 -15.68 -4.14 11.40
N ILE A 13 -15.61 -4.17 10.07
CA ILE A 13 -14.36 -4.42 9.33
C ILE A 13 -14.24 -3.37 8.23
N GLU A 14 -13.08 -2.72 8.15
CA GLU A 14 -12.74 -1.89 7.00
C GLU A 14 -12.37 -2.79 5.82
N ALA A 15 -12.95 -2.51 4.65
CA ALA A 15 -12.88 -3.38 3.49
C ALA A 15 -11.53 -3.32 2.74
N PHE A 16 -10.40 -3.44 3.44
CA PHE A 16 -9.07 -3.67 2.87
C PHE A 16 -8.96 -5.10 2.34
N HIS A 17 -9.73 -5.36 1.30
CA HIS A 17 -9.98 -6.66 0.68
C HIS A 17 -8.67 -7.39 0.28
N TYR A 18 -7.65 -6.65 -0.17
CA TYR A 18 -6.37 -7.22 -0.59
C TYR A 18 -5.66 -8.03 0.51
N ARG A 19 -5.88 -7.72 1.80
CA ARG A 19 -5.20 -8.36 2.93
C ARG A 19 -5.47 -9.86 3.01
N TYR A 20 -6.61 -10.30 2.47
CA TYR A 20 -7.06 -11.69 2.54
C TYR A 20 -6.61 -12.53 1.33
N HIS A 21 -6.04 -11.89 0.31
CA HIS A 21 -5.56 -12.60 -0.86
C HIS A 21 -4.24 -13.33 -0.55
N PRO A 22 -4.01 -14.56 -1.06
CA PRO A 22 -2.80 -15.34 -0.76
C PRO A 22 -1.49 -14.60 -1.02
N LEU A 23 -1.45 -13.73 -2.03
CA LEU A 23 -0.31 -12.85 -2.32
C LEU A 23 0.06 -11.94 -1.13
N ALA A 24 -0.93 -11.30 -0.50
CA ALA A 24 -0.69 -10.39 0.63
C ALA A 24 -0.30 -11.17 1.89
N VAL A 25 -0.98 -12.30 2.14
CA VAL A 25 -0.65 -13.22 3.25
C VAL A 25 0.81 -13.67 3.13
N ARG A 26 1.20 -14.16 1.96
CA ARG A 26 2.57 -14.63 1.70
C ARG A 26 3.62 -13.51 1.82
N ALA A 27 3.31 -12.31 1.33
CA ALA A 27 4.19 -11.16 1.52
C ALA A 27 4.42 -10.85 3.00
N ARG A 28 3.37 -10.90 3.82
CA ARG A 28 3.48 -10.70 5.27
C ARG A 28 4.25 -11.82 5.97
N GLU A 29 4.07 -13.08 5.55
CA GLU A 29 4.84 -14.20 6.06
C GLU A 29 6.34 -14.06 5.80
N ILE A 30 6.74 -13.60 4.61
CA ILE A 30 8.16 -13.37 4.25
C ILE A 30 8.78 -12.27 5.11
N VAL A 31 8.04 -11.19 5.38
CA VAL A 31 8.52 -10.13 6.28
C VAL A 31 8.63 -10.65 7.72
N GLY A 32 7.63 -11.42 8.17
CA GLY A 32 7.59 -11.96 9.54
C GLY A 32 8.52 -13.14 9.81
N SER A 33 8.96 -13.88 8.79
CA SER A 33 9.84 -15.05 8.95
C SER A 33 11.30 -14.69 9.29
N GLY A 34 11.68 -13.42 9.13
CA GLY A 34 13.06 -12.96 9.26
C GLY A 34 13.93 -13.27 8.04
N GLU A 35 13.36 -13.75 6.94
CA GLU A 35 14.09 -14.01 5.69
C GLU A 35 14.80 -12.76 5.16
N LEU A 36 14.18 -11.58 5.32
CA LEU A 36 14.76 -10.30 4.92
C LEU A 36 15.68 -9.68 6.00
N GLY A 37 15.78 -10.27 7.19
CA GLY A 37 16.34 -9.60 8.37
C GLY A 37 15.41 -8.54 8.95
N ALA A 38 15.93 -7.65 9.81
CA ALA A 38 15.11 -6.55 10.32
C ALA A 38 14.73 -5.60 9.17
N VAL A 39 13.48 -5.16 9.14
CA VAL A 39 13.01 -4.19 8.14
C VAL A 39 13.74 -2.86 8.37
N GLN A 40 14.28 -2.29 7.30
CA GLN A 40 15.00 -1.01 7.31
C GLN A 40 14.22 0.08 6.57
N HIS A 41 13.56 -0.31 5.47
CA HIS A 41 12.77 0.62 4.66
C HIS A 41 11.58 -0.05 3.96
N ILE A 42 10.46 0.66 3.81
CA ILE A 42 9.33 0.25 2.96
C ILE A 42 8.93 1.38 1.99
N ASP A 43 8.96 1.10 0.69
CA ASP A 43 8.43 1.98 -0.35
C ASP A 43 7.08 1.48 -0.85
N ALA A 44 6.06 2.34 -0.86
CA ALA A 44 4.74 2.06 -1.43
C ALA A 44 4.37 3.07 -2.52
N GLU A 45 4.19 2.59 -3.75
CA GLU A 45 3.89 3.40 -4.92
C GLU A 45 2.59 3.00 -5.61
N PHE A 46 1.63 3.93 -5.66
CA PHE A 46 0.34 3.75 -6.34
C PHE A 46 0.03 4.92 -7.27
N CYS A 47 0.25 4.73 -8.57
CA CYS A 47 0.05 5.75 -9.58
C CYS A 47 -0.91 5.27 -10.66
N SER A 48 -1.99 6.01 -10.88
CA SER A 48 -2.94 5.81 -11.97
C SER A 48 -2.74 6.88 -13.06
N PRO A 49 -2.77 6.50 -14.35
CA PRO A 49 -2.45 7.43 -15.44
C PRO A 49 -3.54 8.48 -15.71
N SER A 50 -4.82 8.22 -15.44
CA SER A 50 -5.86 9.20 -15.74
C SER A 50 -7.18 8.95 -15.01
N VAL A 51 -7.35 9.60 -13.85
CA VAL A 51 -8.69 9.81 -13.27
C VAL A 51 -9.32 11.03 -13.95
N ARG A 52 -10.56 10.89 -14.45
CA ARG A 52 -11.27 11.97 -15.15
C ARG A 52 -11.46 13.19 -14.23
N PRO A 53 -11.37 14.44 -14.73
CA PRO A 53 -11.48 15.64 -13.90
C PRO A 53 -12.76 15.75 -13.06
N HIS A 54 -13.89 15.24 -13.55
CA HIS A 54 -15.19 15.28 -12.86
C HIS A 54 -15.48 14.03 -12.02
N ASN A 55 -14.46 13.20 -11.75
CA ASN A 55 -14.62 12.01 -10.93
C ASN A 55 -14.86 12.38 -9.46
N ILE A 56 -15.61 11.56 -8.73
CA ILE A 56 -15.87 11.73 -7.29
C ILE A 56 -14.59 11.86 -6.46
N ARG A 57 -13.48 11.26 -6.92
CA ARG A 57 -12.16 11.38 -6.29
C ARG A 57 -11.59 12.80 -6.25
N PHE A 58 -12.16 13.74 -7.00
CA PHE A 58 -11.77 15.16 -6.95
C PHE A 58 -12.80 16.05 -6.24
N ARG A 59 -13.74 15.46 -5.49
CA ARG A 59 -14.78 16.16 -4.74
C ARG A 59 -14.51 16.10 -3.24
N TYR A 60 -14.29 17.26 -2.61
CA TYR A 60 -13.93 17.33 -1.18
C TYR A 60 -15.08 16.92 -0.25
N ASP A 61 -16.32 17.27 -0.61
CA ASP A 61 -17.53 16.87 0.11
C ASP A 61 -17.75 15.35 0.15
N LEU A 62 -17.07 14.60 -0.73
CA LEU A 62 -17.07 13.14 -0.78
C LEU A 62 -15.76 12.52 -0.30
N ALA A 63 -14.95 13.28 0.46
CA ALA A 63 -13.63 12.88 0.93
C ALA A 63 -12.67 12.44 -0.19
N GLY A 64 -12.71 13.15 -1.33
CA GLY A 64 -11.78 12.93 -2.44
C GLY A 64 -10.33 13.28 -2.10
N GLY A 65 -9.43 12.94 -3.03
CA GLY A 65 -7.99 13.14 -2.92
C GLY A 65 -7.21 11.87 -3.26
N ALA A 66 -6.01 12.01 -3.83
CA ALA A 66 -5.16 10.86 -4.12
C ALA A 66 -4.71 10.16 -2.83
N THR A 67 -4.50 10.94 -1.76
CA THR A 67 -4.21 10.41 -0.43
C THR A 67 -5.38 9.61 0.12
N MET A 68 -6.62 10.08 -0.05
CA MET A 68 -7.81 9.38 0.44
C MET A 68 -8.15 8.12 -0.35
N ASP A 69 -7.93 8.12 -1.67
CA ASP A 69 -8.27 6.98 -2.55
C ASP A 69 -7.16 5.95 -2.69
N LEU A 70 -5.93 6.38 -2.98
CA LEU A 70 -4.78 5.49 -3.21
C LEU A 70 -3.84 5.46 -2.00
N GLY A 71 -3.68 6.59 -1.32
CA GLY A 71 -2.78 6.72 -0.17
C GLY A 71 -3.24 5.89 1.04
N CYS A 72 -4.55 5.71 1.23
CA CYS A 72 -5.07 4.84 2.29
C CYS A 72 -4.56 3.39 2.13
N TYR A 73 -4.56 2.84 0.92
CA TYR A 73 -3.99 1.52 0.65
C TYR A 73 -2.47 1.48 0.86
N ALA A 74 -1.75 2.51 0.42
CA ALA A 74 -0.30 2.57 0.60
C ALA A 74 0.08 2.58 2.09
N ILE A 75 -0.56 3.45 2.88
CA ILE A 75 -0.37 3.54 4.33
C ILE A 75 -0.75 2.21 5.01
N ASP A 76 -1.91 1.66 4.63
CA ASP A 76 -2.41 0.40 5.18
C ASP A 76 -1.50 -0.79 4.85
N MET A 77 -0.94 -0.85 3.65
CA MET A 77 0.01 -1.90 3.24
C MET A 77 1.34 -1.80 3.96
N ILE A 78 1.85 -0.58 4.18
CA ILE A 78 3.06 -0.38 4.99
C ILE A 78 2.81 -0.95 6.39
N ARG A 79 1.72 -0.55 7.06
CA ARG A 79 1.34 -1.06 8.39
C ARG A 79 1.13 -2.57 8.40
N PHE A 80 0.46 -3.10 7.38
CA PHE A 80 0.13 -4.52 7.28
C PHE A 80 1.39 -5.39 7.16
N LEU A 81 2.36 -4.95 6.36
CA LEU A 81 3.61 -5.70 6.14
C LEU A 81 4.59 -5.54 7.30
N SER A 82 4.76 -4.34 7.85
CA SER A 82 5.65 -4.11 8.99
C SER A 82 5.06 -4.65 10.31
N GLY A 83 3.73 -4.62 10.44
CA GLY A 83 3.06 -4.82 11.74
C GLY A 83 3.25 -3.64 12.70
N GLU A 84 3.64 -2.47 12.19
CA GLU A 84 4.05 -1.32 12.99
C GLU A 84 3.25 -0.06 12.68
N GLU A 85 3.22 0.86 13.64
CA GLU A 85 2.61 2.18 13.47
C GLU A 85 3.55 3.19 12.81
N LEU A 86 2.94 4.20 12.18
CA LEU A 86 3.63 5.21 11.37
C LEU A 86 3.55 6.59 12.02
N THR A 87 4.68 7.29 12.04
CA THR A 87 4.73 8.74 12.32
C THR A 87 5.13 9.48 11.05
N VAL A 88 4.38 10.51 10.67
CA VAL A 88 4.69 11.34 9.49
C VAL A 88 5.90 12.22 9.79
N VAL A 89 6.91 12.15 8.93
CA VAL A 89 8.11 13.00 9.01
C VAL A 89 8.01 14.20 8.06
N ASP A 90 7.52 13.95 6.84
CA ASP A 90 7.37 14.96 5.80
C ASP A 90 6.25 14.56 4.85
N ALA A 91 5.54 15.54 4.31
CA ALA A 91 4.48 15.33 3.34
C ALA A 91 4.40 16.49 2.34
N GLN A 92 4.34 16.16 1.06
CA GLN A 92 4.27 17.12 -0.05
C GLN A 92 3.16 16.73 -1.01
N ALA A 93 2.12 17.56 -1.08
CA ALA A 93 0.99 17.38 -1.97
C ALA A 93 1.16 18.17 -3.27
N LYS A 94 0.68 17.61 -4.38
CA LYS A 94 0.28 18.38 -5.56
C LYS A 94 -1.22 18.44 -5.58
N THR A 95 -1.78 19.64 -5.57
CA THR A 95 -3.23 19.84 -5.53
C THR A 95 -3.86 19.82 -6.92
N ALA A 96 -5.10 19.35 -6.99
CA ALA A 96 -6.03 19.57 -8.10
C ALA A 96 -6.86 20.83 -7.84
N SER A 97 -7.21 21.06 -6.58
CA SER A 97 -7.86 22.25 -6.02
C SER A 97 -7.36 22.44 -4.57
N PRO A 98 -7.63 23.57 -3.90
CA PRO A 98 -7.04 23.88 -2.59
C PRO A 98 -7.18 22.78 -1.52
N GLN A 99 -8.26 21.98 -1.56
CA GLN A 99 -8.55 20.95 -0.55
C GLN A 99 -8.37 19.51 -1.08
N ILE A 100 -7.97 19.34 -2.34
CA ILE A 100 -7.88 18.04 -3.00
C ILE A 100 -6.48 17.86 -3.56
N ASP A 101 -5.75 16.88 -3.04
CA ASP A 101 -4.51 16.43 -3.64
C ASP A 101 -4.79 15.50 -4.83
N ARG A 102 -4.06 15.70 -5.94
CA ARG A 102 -3.99 14.75 -7.06
C ARG A 102 -2.78 13.84 -6.99
N ALA A 103 -1.81 14.17 -6.15
CA ALA A 103 -0.66 13.35 -5.85
C ALA A 103 -0.09 13.73 -4.47
N MET A 104 0.50 12.75 -3.79
CA MET A 104 1.12 12.90 -2.49
C MET A 104 2.44 12.15 -2.45
N ARG A 105 3.46 12.78 -1.87
CA ARG A 105 4.68 12.15 -1.42
C ARG A 105 4.77 12.31 0.09
N ALA A 106 4.91 11.21 0.82
CA ALA A 106 5.08 11.26 2.27
C ALA A 106 6.22 10.36 2.71
N ARG A 107 6.92 10.77 3.77
CA ARG A 107 7.91 9.96 4.47
C ARG A 107 7.45 9.73 5.90
N PHE A 108 7.75 8.53 6.40
CA PHE A 108 7.34 8.08 7.72
C PHE A 108 8.51 7.44 8.45
N THR A 109 8.42 7.45 9.77
CA THR A 109 9.16 6.55 10.66
C THR A 109 8.22 5.50 11.23
N LEU A 110 8.73 4.28 11.35
CA LEU A 110 8.08 3.15 12.02
C LEU A 110 8.50 3.11 13.49
N THR A 111 7.74 2.41 14.33
CA THR A 111 8.02 2.27 15.77
C THR A 111 9.41 1.69 16.09
N SER A 112 9.95 0.84 15.22
CA SER A 112 11.28 0.25 15.28
C SER A 112 12.42 1.21 14.93
N GLY A 113 12.10 2.38 14.39
CA GLY A 113 13.07 3.32 13.82
C GLY A 113 13.35 3.11 12.32
N ALA A 114 12.80 2.04 11.73
CA ALA A 114 12.80 1.87 10.28
C ALA A 114 12.04 3.01 9.59
N THR A 115 12.28 3.21 8.29
CA THR A 115 11.67 4.29 7.52
C THR A 115 10.64 3.77 6.51
N ALA A 116 9.72 4.61 6.08
CA ALA A 116 8.85 4.27 4.96
C ALA A 116 8.58 5.49 4.08
N ALA A 117 8.26 5.26 2.82
CA ALA A 117 7.87 6.29 1.88
C ALA A 117 6.64 5.87 1.08
N MET A 118 5.80 6.86 0.80
CA MET A 118 4.63 6.72 -0.05
C MET A 118 4.74 7.69 -1.23
N LEU A 119 4.44 7.19 -2.42
CA LEU A 119 4.15 8.00 -3.60
C LEU A 119 2.82 7.57 -4.20
N VAL A 120 1.84 8.47 -4.17
CA VAL A 120 0.56 8.25 -4.85
C VAL A 120 0.24 9.35 -5.85
N SER A 121 -0.41 8.99 -6.96
CA SER A 121 -0.80 9.93 -8.00
C SER A 121 -1.99 9.44 -8.82
N MET A 122 -2.99 10.31 -9.03
CA MET A 122 -4.13 10.07 -9.92
C MET A 122 -3.96 10.70 -11.32
N ARG A 123 -2.82 11.34 -11.57
CA ARG A 123 -2.42 11.92 -12.86
C ARG A 123 -0.94 11.67 -13.13
N SER A 124 -0.57 10.39 -13.25
CA SER A 124 0.81 9.99 -13.56
C SER A 124 1.04 9.92 -15.07
N SER A 125 2.23 10.32 -15.52
CA SER A 125 2.69 10.08 -16.90
C SER A 125 3.17 8.64 -17.11
N CYS A 126 3.35 7.86 -16.04
CA CYS A 126 3.72 6.45 -16.09
C CYS A 126 2.46 5.58 -16.17
N VAL A 127 2.55 4.45 -16.90
CA VAL A 127 1.55 3.38 -16.88
C VAL A 127 1.37 2.90 -15.43
N LEU A 128 0.13 2.50 -15.08
CA LEU A 128 -0.30 2.02 -13.77
C LEU A 128 0.85 1.44 -12.94
N ARG A 129 1.24 2.13 -11.87
CA ARG A 129 2.25 1.66 -10.91
C ARG A 129 1.53 1.24 -9.64
N ALA A 130 1.62 -0.02 -9.28
CA ALA A 130 1.18 -0.56 -8.00
C ALA A 130 2.32 -1.44 -7.50
N LEU A 131 3.20 -0.88 -6.67
CA LEU A 131 4.42 -1.54 -6.24
C LEU A 131 4.62 -1.28 -4.76
N ILE A 132 4.97 -2.33 -4.03
CA ILE A 132 5.50 -2.22 -2.69
C ILE A 132 6.85 -2.93 -2.61
N ARG A 133 7.83 -2.29 -2.00
CA ARG A 133 9.17 -2.83 -1.79
C ARG A 133 9.50 -2.76 -0.32
N VAL A 134 9.89 -3.89 0.24
CA VAL A 134 10.39 -4.01 1.62
C VAL A 134 11.87 -4.30 1.54
N VAL A 135 12.67 -3.42 2.13
CA VAL A 135 14.13 -3.56 2.27
C VAL A 135 14.40 -3.93 3.70
N GLY A 136 15.00 -5.10 3.91
CA GLY A 136 15.55 -5.52 5.20
C GLY A 136 17.07 -5.62 5.14
N GLU A 137 17.67 -5.88 6.31
CA GLU A 137 19.13 -6.02 6.46
C GLU A 137 19.77 -7.07 5.55
N ARG A 138 19.04 -8.14 5.25
CA ARG A 138 19.54 -9.31 4.51
C ARG A 138 18.82 -9.54 3.19
N GLY A 139 17.96 -8.62 2.76
CA GLY A 139 17.26 -8.83 1.50
C GLY A 139 16.25 -7.78 1.14
N THR A 140 15.61 -8.00 0.00
CA THR A 140 14.53 -7.16 -0.49
C THR A 140 13.41 -8.02 -1.03
N MET A 141 12.19 -7.70 -0.63
CA MET A 141 10.97 -8.20 -1.25
C MET A 141 10.37 -7.09 -2.11
N THR A 142 9.90 -7.43 -3.30
CA THR A 142 9.11 -6.53 -4.16
C THR A 142 7.83 -7.23 -4.55
N VAL A 143 6.70 -6.55 -4.35
CA VAL A 143 5.38 -7.01 -4.78
C VAL A 143 4.80 -6.02 -5.78
N ILE A 144 4.47 -6.53 -6.96
CA ILE A 144 3.78 -5.78 -8.02
C ILE A 144 2.31 -6.16 -7.97
N ASN A 145 1.46 -5.13 -7.95
CA ASN A 145 0.01 -5.18 -8.05
C ASN A 145 -0.65 -6.09 -7.00
N MET A 146 -0.35 -5.83 -5.73
CA MET A 146 -0.98 -6.52 -4.60
C MET A 146 -2.48 -6.22 -4.47
N LEU A 147 -2.91 -5.02 -4.91
CA LEU A 147 -4.29 -4.55 -4.74
C LEU A 147 -5.26 -5.23 -5.72
N LEU A 148 -4.86 -5.37 -6.99
CA LEU A 148 -5.70 -5.89 -8.08
C LEU A 148 -4.98 -6.99 -8.87
N PRO A 149 -4.59 -8.13 -8.23
CA PRO A 149 -3.77 -9.16 -8.87
C PRO A 149 -4.44 -9.83 -10.10
N HIS A 150 -5.76 -9.78 -10.17
CA HIS A 150 -6.53 -10.23 -11.34
C HIS A 150 -6.34 -9.34 -12.59
N PHE A 151 -5.94 -8.07 -12.41
CA PHE A 151 -5.81 -7.10 -13.49
C PHE A 151 -4.37 -7.06 -14.02
N LEU A 152 -4.21 -7.30 -15.34
CA LEU A 152 -2.92 -7.32 -16.05
C LEU A 152 -1.93 -8.38 -15.51
N TYR A 153 -1.12 -7.99 -14.52
CA TYR A 153 0.03 -8.71 -14.02
C TYR A 153 0.28 -8.41 -12.54
N HIS A 154 0.72 -9.43 -11.80
CA HIS A 154 1.22 -9.34 -10.44
C HIS A 154 2.43 -10.26 -10.27
N ARG A 155 3.27 -9.95 -9.30
CA ARG A 155 4.45 -10.76 -8.96
C ARG A 155 4.91 -10.45 -7.56
N LEU A 156 5.31 -11.50 -6.84
CA LEU A 156 6.14 -11.38 -5.63
C LEU A 156 7.54 -11.83 -6.01
N ALA A 157 8.56 -11.06 -5.63
CA ALA A 157 9.95 -11.44 -5.84
C ALA A 157 10.76 -11.12 -4.58
N VAL A 158 11.66 -12.03 -4.22
CA VAL A 158 12.58 -11.89 -3.09
C VAL A 158 14.01 -12.06 -3.59
N LYS A 159 14.90 -11.23 -3.05
CA LYS A 159 16.34 -11.29 -3.30
C LYS A 159 17.09 -11.16 -1.97
N THR A 160 17.93 -12.15 -1.68
CA THR A 160 18.82 -12.22 -0.51
C THR A 160 20.26 -12.53 -1.00
N PRO A 161 21.27 -12.50 -0.12
CA PRO A 161 22.61 -12.98 -0.43
C PRO A 161 22.64 -14.45 -0.89
N ASP A 162 21.76 -15.28 -0.36
CA ASP A 162 21.70 -16.72 -0.63
C ASP A 162 21.01 -17.06 -1.96
N GLY A 163 20.31 -16.10 -2.57
CA GLY A 163 19.69 -16.27 -3.88
C GLY A 163 18.51 -15.33 -4.14
N SER A 164 17.77 -15.62 -5.21
CA SER A 164 16.55 -14.89 -5.54
C SER A 164 15.50 -15.81 -6.11
N TYR A 165 14.25 -15.58 -5.75
CA TYR A 165 13.11 -16.30 -6.30
C TYR A 165 11.93 -15.35 -6.57
N ALA A 166 10.95 -15.86 -7.31
CA ALA A 166 9.69 -15.16 -7.52
C ALA A 166 8.53 -16.16 -7.48
N GLU A 167 7.42 -15.71 -6.93
CA GLU A 167 6.20 -16.50 -6.79
C GLU A 167 5.08 -15.87 -7.63
N THR A 168 4.23 -16.74 -8.17
CA THR A 168 2.98 -16.37 -8.84
C THR A 168 1.80 -16.86 -8.02
N PHE A 169 0.68 -16.17 -8.14
CA PHE A 169 -0.54 -16.45 -7.36
C PHE A 169 -1.74 -16.51 -8.30
N PRO A 170 -2.87 -17.09 -7.87
CA PRO A 170 -4.10 -17.04 -8.64
C PRO A 170 -4.45 -15.61 -9.07
N LYS A 171 -5.00 -15.47 -10.29
CA LYS A 171 -5.54 -14.19 -10.80
C LYS A 171 -6.98 -13.97 -10.33
N THR A 172 -7.33 -14.49 -9.16
CA THR A 172 -8.63 -14.29 -8.55
C THR A 172 -8.77 -12.85 -8.07
N SER A 173 -10.01 -12.37 -8.02
CA SER A 173 -10.28 -11.07 -7.42
C SER A 173 -9.91 -11.09 -5.94
N THR A 174 -9.48 -9.94 -5.42
CA THR A 174 -9.25 -9.75 -3.98
C THR A 174 -10.56 -9.52 -3.22
N TYR A 175 -11.71 -9.53 -3.90
CA TYR A 175 -13.06 -9.36 -3.33
C TYR A 175 -13.81 -10.69 -3.13
N THR A 176 -13.18 -11.82 -3.44
CA THR A 176 -13.74 -13.18 -3.25
C THR A 176 -13.16 -13.82 -2.02
#